data_AF-A0A7K4F0N8-F1
#
_entry.id   AF-A0A7K4F0N8-F1
#
_cell.length_a   1.000
_cell.length_b   1.000
_cell.length_c   1.000
_cell.angle_alpha   90.00
_cell.angle_beta   90.00
_cell.angle_gamma   90.00
#
_symmetry.space_group_name_H-M   'P 1'
#
loop_
_entity.id
_entity.type
_entity.pdbx_description
1 polymer ?
#
loop_
_entity_poly.entity_id
_entity_poly.type
_entity_poly.pdbx_seq_one_letter_code
_entity_poly.pdbx_strand_id
1 'polypeptide(L)'
;MADSDEEYLQLKRIYDEQRWNLEKEFKEKFKQSSIQFKEQKQEIYEKSESDSTLTVEQTNQMLRNAFYEFLDRQEEIKTEYTSKVDALNEMFTKKFEQFENKIPLWVKKVIELWDEGKISDIEFVNFLSFLINNDIITVNQLDFLKYDSKIVQLINVAK
;
A
#
# COMPACT_ATOMS: atom_id res chain seq x y z
N MET A 1 -29.91 -4.15 7.76
CA MET A 1 -29.15 -2.99 8.32
C MET A 1 -27.79 -3.41 8.86
N ALA A 2 -27.60 -4.67 9.30
CA ALA A 2 -26.28 -5.25 9.59
C ALA A 2 -25.44 -5.55 8.32
N ASP A 3 -26.08 -5.75 7.16
CA ASP A 3 -25.39 -6.14 5.91
C ASP A 3 -24.36 -5.12 5.39
N SER A 4 -24.65 -3.82 5.50
CA SER A 4 -23.79 -2.76 4.95
C SER A 4 -22.42 -2.68 5.63
N ASP A 5 -22.32 -3.08 6.90
CA ASP A 5 -21.07 -3.05 7.66
C ASP A 5 -20.18 -4.24 7.28
N GLU A 6 -20.79 -5.41 7.10
CA GLU A 6 -20.09 -6.62 6.66
C GLU A 6 -19.60 -6.48 5.22
N GLU A 7 -20.42 -5.89 4.35
CA GLU A 7 -20.05 -5.56 2.97
C GLU A 7 -18.83 -4.63 2.90
N TYR A 8 -18.77 -3.57 3.73
CA TYR A 8 -17.60 -2.68 3.78
C TYR A 8 -16.34 -3.42 4.21
N LEU A 9 -16.40 -4.21 5.29
CA LEU A 9 -15.24 -4.95 5.81
C LEU A 9 -14.77 -6.03 4.83
N GLN A 10 -15.69 -6.70 4.13
CA GLN A 10 -15.36 -7.63 3.06
C GLN A 10 -14.67 -6.89 1.91
N LEU A 11 -15.22 -5.75 1.47
CA LEU A 11 -14.64 -4.93 0.42
C LEU A 11 -13.22 -4.45 0.76
N LYS A 12 -13.01 -3.97 2.00
CA LYS A 12 -11.70 -3.55 2.51
C LYS A 12 -10.70 -4.70 2.53
N ARG A 13 -11.10 -5.88 3.03
CA ARG A 13 -10.25 -7.07 3.04
C ARG A 13 -9.80 -7.45 1.63
N ILE A 14 -10.71 -7.41 0.66
CA ILE A 14 -10.39 -7.71 -0.74
C ILE A 14 -9.40 -6.69 -1.30
N TYR A 15 -9.60 -5.39 -1.03
CA TYR A 15 -8.66 -4.35 -1.45
C TYR A 15 -7.26 -4.59 -0.86
N ASP A 16 -7.15 -4.81 0.45
CA ASP A 16 -5.87 -5.00 1.13
C ASP A 16 -5.15 -6.26 0.63
N GLU A 17 -5.90 -7.36 0.39
CA GLU A 17 -5.34 -8.59 -0.20
C GLU A 17 -4.82 -8.37 -1.62
N GLN A 18 -5.58 -7.69 -2.48
CA GLN A 18 -5.15 -7.37 -3.84
C GLN A 18 -3.93 -6.44 -3.83
N ARG A 19 -3.91 -5.46 -2.94
CA ARG A 19 -2.78 -4.55 -2.75
C ARG A 19 -1.52 -5.30 -2.32
N TRP A 20 -1.65 -6.20 -1.35
CA TRP A 20 -0.55 -7.03 -0.86
C TRP A 20 0.00 -7.94 -1.96
N ASN A 21 -0.88 -8.54 -2.77
CA ASN A 21 -0.48 -9.38 -3.90
C ASN A 21 0.31 -8.58 -4.96
N LEU A 22 -0.12 -7.36 -5.29
CA LEU A 22 0.62 -6.48 -6.21
C LEU A 22 2.01 -6.12 -5.67
N GLU A 23 2.10 -5.79 -4.39
CA GLU A 23 3.38 -5.48 -3.72
C GLU A 23 4.33 -6.68 -3.74
N LYS A 24 3.80 -7.88 -3.51
CA LYS A 24 4.58 -9.13 -3.58
C LYS A 24 5.06 -9.40 -5.00
N GLU A 25 4.20 -9.26 -6.01
CA GLU A 25 4.55 -9.42 -7.42
C GLU A 25 5.66 -8.45 -7.83
N PHE A 26 5.52 -7.17 -7.46
CA PHE A 26 6.52 -6.14 -7.72
C PHE A 26 7.88 -6.50 -7.12
N LYS A 27 7.92 -6.85 -5.83
CA LYS A 27 9.16 -7.23 -5.14
C LYS A 27 9.84 -8.41 -5.81
N GLU A 28 9.07 -9.41 -6.22
CA GLU A 28 9.62 -10.59 -6.90
C GLU A 28 10.18 -10.22 -8.28
N LYS A 29 9.43 -9.50 -9.12
CA LYS A 29 9.91 -9.04 -10.44
C LYS A 29 11.19 -8.20 -10.32
N PHE A 30 11.22 -7.27 -9.37
CA PHE A 30 12.38 -6.41 -9.12
C PHE A 30 13.61 -7.22 -8.72
N LYS A 31 13.43 -8.19 -7.82
CA LYS A 31 14.48 -9.13 -7.39
C LYS A 31 14.98 -9.98 -8.57
N GLN A 32 14.08 -10.54 -9.38
CA GLN A 32 14.44 -11.35 -10.54
C GLN A 32 15.22 -10.55 -11.59
N SER A 33 14.80 -9.32 -11.89
CA SER A 33 15.56 -8.46 -12.81
C SER A 33 16.95 -8.11 -12.27
N SER A 34 17.11 -8.00 -10.94
CA SER A 34 18.42 -7.80 -10.31
C SER A 34 19.31 -9.04 -10.40
N ILE A 35 18.73 -10.24 -10.29
CA ILE A 35 19.43 -11.52 -10.48
C ILE A 35 19.88 -11.65 -11.94
N GLN A 36 18.97 -11.44 -12.89
CA GLN A 36 19.25 -11.49 -14.32
C GLN A 36 20.41 -10.56 -14.71
N PHE A 37 20.45 -9.33 -14.18
CA PHE A 37 21.55 -8.41 -14.46
C PHE A 37 22.91 -8.92 -13.94
N LYS A 38 22.93 -9.56 -12.76
CA LYS A 38 24.16 -10.16 -12.22
C LYS A 38 24.64 -11.32 -13.08
N GLU A 39 23.73 -12.17 -13.54
CA GLU A 39 24.02 -13.29 -14.42
C GLU A 39 24.56 -12.79 -15.77
N GLN A 40 23.89 -11.82 -16.40
CA GLN A 40 24.36 -11.20 -17.65
C GLN A 40 25.77 -10.61 -17.50
N LYS A 41 26.06 -9.92 -16.40
CA LYS A 41 27.40 -9.40 -16.13
C LYS A 41 28.44 -10.52 -16.02
N GLN A 42 28.10 -11.60 -15.33
CA GLN A 42 28.98 -12.75 -15.15
C GLN A 42 29.30 -13.40 -16.50
N GLU A 43 28.29 -13.63 -17.34
CA GLU A 43 28.46 -14.17 -18.69
C GLU A 43 29.38 -13.30 -19.57
N ILE A 44 29.27 -11.96 -19.45
CA ILE A 44 30.14 -11.03 -20.18
C ILE A 44 31.60 -11.19 -19.73
N TYR A 45 31.87 -11.34 -18.43
CA TYR A 45 33.22 -11.56 -17.94
C TYR A 45 33.79 -12.90 -18.40
N GLU A 46 33.03 -13.99 -18.26
CA GLU A 46 33.43 -15.32 -18.73
C GLU A 46 33.73 -15.34 -20.24
N LYS A 47 32.93 -14.61 -21.02
CA LYS A 47 33.18 -14.42 -22.45
C LYS A 47 34.47 -13.66 -22.71
N SER A 48 34.75 -12.60 -21.94
CA SER A 48 35.98 -11.82 -22.09
C SER A 48 37.25 -12.59 -21.71
N GLU A 49 37.14 -13.60 -20.84
CA GLU A 49 38.25 -14.48 -20.48
C GLU A 49 38.47 -15.59 -21.51
N SER A 50 37.40 -16.09 -22.14
CA SER A 50 37.45 -17.21 -23.08
C SER A 50 37.68 -16.81 -24.54
N ASP A 51 37.22 -15.63 -24.96
CA ASP A 51 37.37 -15.11 -26.32
C ASP A 51 38.52 -14.10 -26.41
N SER A 52 39.69 -14.57 -26.84
CA SER A 52 40.89 -13.74 -27.00
C SER A 52 40.78 -12.64 -28.07
N THR A 53 39.74 -12.67 -28.90
CA THR A 53 39.48 -11.63 -29.91
C THR A 53 38.67 -10.46 -29.36
N LEU A 54 38.04 -10.62 -28.20
CA LEU A 54 37.21 -9.60 -27.58
C LEU A 54 38.08 -8.52 -26.92
N THR A 55 37.95 -7.28 -27.38
CA THR A 55 38.69 -6.15 -26.81
C THR A 55 38.05 -5.64 -25.52
N VAL A 56 38.85 -5.00 -24.67
CA VAL A 56 38.36 -4.34 -23.44
C VAL A 56 37.24 -3.33 -23.74
N GLU A 57 37.35 -2.59 -24.85
CA GLU A 57 36.33 -1.61 -25.24
C GLU A 57 35.00 -2.30 -25.59
N GLN A 58 35.04 -3.40 -26.34
CA GLN A 58 33.83 -4.18 -26.64
C GLN A 58 33.20 -4.77 -25.37
N THR A 59 34.01 -5.31 -24.45
CA THR A 59 33.52 -5.80 -23.16
C THR A 59 32.86 -4.68 -22.35
N ASN A 60 33.47 -3.50 -22.29
CA ASN A 60 32.90 -2.34 -21.62
C ASN A 60 31.58 -1.89 -22.26
N GLN A 61 31.48 -1.93 -23.59
CA GLN A 61 30.25 -1.62 -24.30
C GLN A 61 29.14 -2.64 -23.97
N MET A 62 29.46 -3.93 -23.93
CA MET A 62 28.51 -4.98 -23.53
C MET A 62 28.00 -4.77 -22.10
N LEU A 63 28.89 -4.45 -21.16
CA LEU A 63 28.51 -4.15 -19.77
C LEU A 63 27.61 -2.91 -19.67
N ARG A 64 27.89 -1.85 -20.45
CA ARG A 64 27.04 -0.65 -20.50
C ARG A 64 25.66 -0.96 -21.04
N ASN A 65 25.58 -1.71 -22.14
CA ASN A 65 24.30 -2.13 -22.73
C ASN A 65 23.48 -2.95 -21.73
N ALA A 66 24.09 -3.95 -21.08
CA ALA A 66 23.43 -4.76 -20.05
C ALA A 66 22.92 -3.91 -18.87
N PHE A 67 23.65 -2.84 -18.51
CA PHE A 67 23.21 -1.90 -17.49
C PHE A 67 22.01 -1.06 -17.94
N TYR A 68 22.00 -0.54 -19.17
CA TYR A 68 20.86 0.21 -19.70
C TYR A 68 19.62 -0.67 -19.82
N GLU A 69 19.75 -1.88 -20.37
CA GLU A 69 18.64 -2.83 -20.42
C GLU A 69 18.10 -3.17 -19.02
N PHE A 70 18.98 -3.27 -18.02
CA PHE A 70 18.54 -3.44 -16.63
C PHE A 70 17.74 -2.23 -16.15
N LEU A 71 18.22 -1.00 -16.38
CA LEU A 71 17.50 0.21 -15.98
C LEU A 71 16.11 0.30 -16.64
N ASP A 72 16.03 0.01 -17.94
CA ASP A 72 14.77 0.00 -18.68
C ASP A 72 13.80 -1.02 -18.06
N ARG A 73 14.25 -2.25 -17.79
CA ARG A 73 13.43 -3.25 -17.08
C ARG A 73 12.97 -2.78 -15.70
N GLN A 74 13.81 -2.09 -14.93
CA GLN A 74 13.43 -1.55 -13.62
C GLN A 74 12.34 -0.48 -13.75
N GLU A 75 12.42 0.36 -14.77
CA GLU A 75 11.42 1.39 -15.06
C GLU A 75 10.10 0.78 -15.53
N GLU A 76 10.15 -0.21 -16.41
CA GLU A 76 8.96 -0.96 -16.85
C GLU A 76 8.24 -1.63 -15.68
N ILE A 77 8.98 -2.32 -14.80
CA ILE A 77 8.41 -2.98 -13.60
C ILE A 77 7.73 -1.96 -12.68
N LYS A 78 8.34 -0.80 -12.46
CA LYS A 78 7.76 0.28 -11.63
C LYS A 78 6.51 0.88 -12.28
N THR A 79 6.56 1.09 -13.59
CA THR A 79 5.45 1.67 -14.36
C THR A 79 4.25 0.72 -14.37
N GLU A 80 4.49 -0.57 -14.60
CA GLU A 80 3.45 -1.61 -14.54
C GLU A 80 2.82 -1.67 -13.14
N TYR A 81 3.64 -1.72 -12.08
CA TYR A 81 3.16 -1.73 -10.70
C TYR A 81 2.30 -0.50 -10.40
N THR A 82 2.80 0.69 -10.70
CA THR A 82 2.09 1.95 -10.45
C THR A 82 0.75 1.98 -11.20
N SER A 83 0.74 1.57 -12.47
CA SER A 83 -0.50 1.53 -13.27
C SER A 83 -1.53 0.55 -12.70
N LYS A 84 -1.10 -0.65 -12.28
CA LYS A 84 -1.99 -1.64 -11.64
C LYS A 84 -2.54 -1.14 -10.31
N VAL A 85 -1.70 -0.47 -9.54
CA VAL A 85 -2.03 0.16 -8.27
C VAL A 85 -3.06 1.27 -8.44
N ASP A 86 -2.85 2.15 -9.41
CA ASP A 86 -3.76 3.26 -9.68
C ASP A 86 -5.12 2.74 -10.14
N ALA A 87 -5.14 1.76 -11.05
CA ALA A 87 -6.36 1.10 -11.48
C ALA A 87 -7.11 0.42 -10.31
N LEU A 88 -6.38 -0.23 -9.39
CA LEU A 88 -6.95 -0.82 -8.18
C LEU A 88 -7.57 0.26 -7.28
N ASN A 89 -6.83 1.33 -7.02
CA ASN A 89 -7.29 2.44 -6.20
C ASN A 89 -8.57 3.06 -6.80
N GLU A 90 -8.56 3.42 -8.09
CA GLU A 90 -9.72 3.97 -8.78
C GLU A 90 -10.95 3.05 -8.72
N MET A 91 -10.74 1.75 -8.91
CA MET A 91 -11.81 0.75 -8.84
C MET A 91 -12.44 0.70 -7.45
N PHE A 92 -11.63 0.77 -6.40
CA PHE A 92 -12.10 0.64 -5.02
C PHE A 92 -12.60 1.96 -4.43
N THR A 93 -12.04 3.11 -4.80
CA THR A 93 -12.58 4.44 -4.42
C THR A 93 -14.06 4.54 -4.77
N LYS A 94 -14.46 4.22 -6.00
CA LYS A 94 -15.87 4.23 -6.43
C LYS A 94 -16.76 3.28 -5.62
N LYS A 95 -16.21 2.17 -5.12
CA LYS A 95 -16.93 1.22 -4.27
C LYS A 95 -17.05 1.74 -2.84
N PHE A 96 -16.02 2.41 -2.33
CA PHE A 96 -16.02 3.03 -1.00
C PHE A 96 -16.87 4.30 -0.91
N GLU A 97 -17.02 5.07 -2.00
CA GLU A 97 -17.94 6.22 -2.10
C GLU A 97 -19.38 5.88 -1.68
N GLN A 98 -19.80 4.62 -1.87
CA GLN A 98 -21.12 4.12 -1.43
C GLN A 98 -21.28 4.13 0.11
N PHE A 99 -20.16 4.23 0.83
CA PHE A 99 -20.05 4.22 2.28
C PHE A 99 -19.51 5.55 2.85
N GLU A 100 -18.97 6.47 2.03
CA GLU A 100 -18.29 7.73 2.43
C GLU A 100 -19.13 8.72 3.24
N ASN A 101 -20.45 8.55 3.33
CA ASN A 101 -21.31 9.41 4.17
C ASN A 101 -21.88 8.68 5.39
N LYS A 102 -21.42 7.45 5.64
CA LYS A 102 -21.95 6.59 6.69
C LYS A 102 -20.81 6.15 7.59
N ILE A 103 -20.80 6.69 8.80
CA ILE A 103 -20.08 6.04 9.91
C ILE A 103 -20.67 4.63 10.05
N PRO A 104 -19.88 3.56 9.87
CA PRO A 104 -20.37 2.19 10.00
C PRO A 104 -21.05 1.97 11.36
N LEU A 105 -22.07 1.11 11.43
CA LEU A 105 -22.81 0.92 12.68
C LEU A 105 -21.92 0.30 13.77
N TRP A 106 -20.97 -0.56 13.42
CA TRP A 106 -19.98 -1.07 14.37
C TRP A 106 -19.09 0.03 14.95
N VAL A 107 -18.77 1.07 14.18
CA VAL A 107 -18.05 2.25 14.69
C VAL A 107 -18.91 2.98 15.71
N LYS A 108 -20.20 3.19 15.42
CA LYS A 108 -21.15 3.80 16.37
C LYS A 108 -21.27 3.00 17.66
N LYS A 109 -21.36 1.67 17.57
CA LYS A 109 -21.43 0.79 18.75
C LYS A 109 -20.19 0.91 19.64
N VAL A 110 -19.00 1.03 19.06
CA VAL A 110 -17.76 1.22 19.85
C VAL A 110 -17.74 2.60 20.51
N ILE A 111 -18.24 3.64 19.82
CA ILE A 111 -18.41 4.98 20.41
C ILE A 111 -19.41 4.94 21.58
N GLU A 112 -20.55 4.24 21.43
CA GLU A 112 -21.54 4.05 22.51
C GLU A 112 -20.93 3.34 23.73
N LEU A 113 -20.17 2.26 23.52
CA LEU A 113 -19.50 1.54 24.60
C LEU A 113 -18.45 2.38 25.31
N TRP A 114 -17.74 3.24 24.58
CA TRP A 114 -16.81 4.20 25.17
C TRP A 114 -17.55 5.28 25.98
N ASP A 115 -18.65 5.84 25.47
CA ASP A 115 -19.43 6.84 26.22
C ASP A 115 -20.02 6.27 27.52
N GLU A 116 -20.47 5.01 27.48
CA GLU A 116 -20.92 4.25 28.65
C GLU A 116 -19.80 3.88 29.63
N GLY A 117 -18.53 4.18 29.31
CA GLY A 117 -17.36 3.87 30.14
C GLY A 117 -16.97 2.39 30.15
N LYS A 118 -17.49 1.59 29.20
CA LYS A 118 -17.15 0.17 29.03
C LYS A 118 -15.84 -0.05 28.26
N ILE A 119 -15.43 0.94 27.48
CA ILE A 119 -14.14 1.01 26.80
C ILE A 119 -13.39 2.21 27.37
N SER A 120 -12.11 2.01 27.69
CA SER A 120 -11.27 3.09 28.22
C SER A 120 -10.92 4.13 27.14
N ASP A 121 -10.57 5.34 27.57
CA ASP A 121 -10.13 6.40 26.66
C ASP A 121 -8.94 5.97 25.79
N ILE A 122 -8.01 5.19 26.35
CA ILE A 122 -6.84 4.69 25.63
C ILE A 122 -7.25 3.72 24.52
N GLU A 123 -8.15 2.78 24.82
CA GLU A 123 -8.68 1.84 23.83
C GLU A 123 -9.45 2.56 22.73
N PHE A 124 -10.23 3.59 23.09
CA PHE A 124 -10.98 4.38 22.14
C PHE A 124 -10.08 5.25 21.23
N VAL A 125 -9.01 5.84 21.76
CA VAL A 125 -8.00 6.56 20.94
C VAL A 125 -7.29 5.62 19.97
N ASN A 126 -6.92 4.41 20.42
CA ASN A 126 -6.32 3.40 19.55
C ASN A 126 -7.29 2.96 18.45
N PHE A 127 -8.58 2.81 18.81
CA PHE A 127 -9.64 2.53 17.86
C PHE A 127 -9.77 3.62 16.80
N LEU A 128 -9.86 4.90 17.19
CA LEU A 128 -9.92 6.02 16.25
C LEU A 128 -8.68 6.09 15.35
N SER A 129 -7.48 5.87 15.91
CA SER A 129 -6.24 5.79 15.15
C SER A 129 -6.29 4.69 14.09
N PHE A 130 -6.80 3.51 14.45
CA PHE A 130 -7.03 2.42 13.49
C PHE A 130 -8.01 2.84 12.38
N LEU A 131 -9.13 3.49 12.71
CA LEU A 131 -10.12 3.90 11.71
C LEU A 131 -9.54 4.91 10.71
N ILE A 132 -8.77 5.88 11.19
CA ILE A 132 -8.14 6.92 10.36
C ILE A 132 -7.04 6.30 9.49
N ASN A 133 -6.15 5.49 10.06
CA ASN A 133 -5.04 4.87 9.32
C ASN A 133 -5.50 3.89 8.23
N ASN A 134 -6.75 3.43 8.29
CA ASN A 134 -7.33 2.52 7.31
C ASN A 134 -8.35 3.18 6.40
N ASP A 135 -8.49 4.51 6.45
CA ASP A 135 -9.46 5.31 5.68
C ASP A 135 -10.91 4.84 5.86
N ILE A 136 -11.24 4.33 7.07
CA ILE A 136 -12.60 3.91 7.43
C ILE A 136 -13.44 5.13 7.78
N ILE A 137 -12.84 6.10 8.46
CA ILE A 137 -13.40 7.43 8.68
C ILE A 137 -12.32 8.48 8.43
N THR A 138 -12.72 9.63 7.93
CA THR A 138 -11.87 10.82 7.83
C THR A 138 -12.00 11.67 9.08
N VAL A 139 -10.97 12.49 9.35
CA VAL A 139 -11.02 13.45 10.47
C VAL A 139 -12.20 14.42 10.33
N ASN A 140 -12.60 14.78 9.10
CA ASN A 140 -13.77 15.63 8.85
C ASN A 140 -15.09 14.94 9.22
N GLN A 141 -15.18 13.62 9.00
CA GLN A 141 -16.33 12.84 9.43
C GLN A 141 -16.38 12.68 10.95
N LEU A 142 -15.33 13.02 11.72
CA LEU A 142 -15.34 13.07 13.18
C LEU A 142 -15.94 14.36 13.74
N ASP A 143 -16.42 15.26 12.89
CA ASP A 143 -17.02 16.52 13.32
C ASP A 143 -18.26 16.35 14.21
N PHE A 144 -18.97 15.21 14.14
CA PHE A 144 -20.06 14.87 15.06
C PHE A 144 -19.57 14.67 16.50
N LEU A 145 -18.30 14.34 16.72
CA LEU A 145 -17.69 14.20 18.03
C LEU A 145 -17.27 15.54 18.65
N LYS A 146 -17.29 16.64 17.88
CA LYS A 146 -16.92 18.00 18.37
C LYS A 146 -17.88 18.55 19.41
N TYR A 147 -19.09 18.01 19.51
CA TYR A 147 -20.10 18.44 20.48
C TYR A 147 -20.09 17.62 21.78
N ASP A 148 -19.27 16.56 21.85
CA ASP A 148 -19.09 15.78 23.07
C ASP A 148 -17.91 16.32 23.89
N SER A 149 -18.22 16.85 25.08
CA SER A 149 -17.24 17.45 25.99
C SER A 149 -16.13 16.49 26.42
N LYS A 150 -16.34 15.17 26.41
CA LYS A 150 -15.29 14.20 26.75
C LYS A 150 -14.33 13.99 25.58
N ILE A 151 -14.83 13.97 24.34
CA ILE A 151 -14.00 13.72 23.15
C ILE A 151 -13.11 14.91 22.82
N VAL A 152 -13.63 16.13 22.98
CA VAL A 152 -12.85 17.36 22.80
C VAL A 152 -11.67 17.41 23.77
N GLN A 153 -11.80 16.85 24.98
CA GLN A 153 -10.69 16.76 25.94
C GLN A 153 -9.63 15.75 25.47
N LEU A 154 -10.02 14.58 24.96
CA LEU A 154 -9.08 13.56 24.46
C LEU A 154 -8.31 13.99 23.21
N ILE A 155 -8.98 14.67 22.27
CA ILE A 155 -8.32 15.17 21.04
C ILE A 155 -7.30 16.27 21.36
N ASN A 156 -7.54 17.09 22.38
CA ASN A 156 -6.62 18.18 22.76
C ASN A 156 -5.42 17.71 23.60
N VAL A 157 -5.49 16.54 24.26
CA VAL A 157 -4.36 15.96 25.01
C VAL A 157 -3.35 15.27 24.09
N ALA A 158 -3.75 14.90 22.87
CA ALA A 158 -2.90 14.23 21.88
C ALA A 158 -2.17 15.19 20.90
N LYS A 159 -2.31 16.51 21.09
CA LYS A 159 -1.59 17.56 20.35
C LYS A 159 -0.43 18.08 21.17
#